data_AF-A0A9D8E8Q3-F1
#
_entry.id   AF-A0A9D8E8Q3-F1
#
_cell.length_a   1.000
_cell.length_b   1.000
_cell.length_c   1.000
_cell.angle_alpha   90.00
_cell.angle_beta   90.00
_cell.angle_gamma   90.00
#
_symmetry.space_group_name_H-M   'P 1'
#
loop_
_entity.id
_entity.type
_entity.pdbx_description
1 polymer ?
#
loop_
_entity_poly.entity_id
_entity_poly.type
_entity_poly.pdbx_seq_one_letter_code
_entity_poly.pdbx_strand_id
1 'polypeptide(L)'
;MRINNKIISLFSIIIIFFGLAGCVPCFGGIYYASKISIKNPGSSDLLNTVNGSIKSINILLDDSSAALNNVAGTVQEAQYSLADASGMLKSSSLALSEVSGLIEFDILGFKPLAGMSAYFKTMSEDAQKLSASLFGMSQSIGTNIGDINKISGDVGKISADLEVFSVSFSTTADSIPDFNLKWFFYIVFIYLGILNIIFILIGISLLSMSRQKAFVQ
;
A
#
# COMPACT_ATOMS: atom_id res chain seq x y z
N MET A 1 18.25 23.65 72.74
CA MET A 1 17.61 24.36 71.60
C MET A 1 18.53 24.56 70.37
N ARG A 2 19.87 24.53 70.50
CA ARG A 2 20.84 24.68 69.37
C ARG A 2 20.76 23.62 68.25
N ILE A 3 20.30 22.40 68.55
CA ILE A 3 20.25 21.29 67.57
C ILE A 3 19.24 21.60 66.44
N ASN A 4 18.13 22.26 66.77
CA ASN A 4 17.06 22.55 65.80
C ASN A 4 17.51 23.57 64.72
N ASN A 5 18.33 24.55 65.08
CA ASN A 5 18.82 25.55 64.12
C ASN A 5 19.82 24.95 63.11
N LYS A 6 20.66 23.99 63.53
CA LYS A 6 21.60 23.30 62.64
C LYS A 6 20.88 22.43 61.61
N ILE A 7 19.81 21.74 62.03
CA ILE A 7 19.00 20.90 61.14
C ILE A 7 18.27 21.76 60.09
N ILE A 8 17.68 22.88 60.50
CA ILE A 8 17.00 23.81 59.58
C ILE A 8 17.99 24.41 58.56
N SER A 9 19.20 24.78 59.00
CA SER A 9 20.24 25.28 58.11
C SER A 9 20.71 24.22 57.11
N LEU A 10 20.84 22.96 57.51
CA LEU A 10 21.24 21.87 56.61
C LEU A 10 20.17 21.60 55.55
N PHE A 11 18.89 21.53 55.95
CA PHE A 11 17.77 21.38 55.02
C PHE A 11 17.67 22.52 54.01
N SER A 12 17.87 23.76 54.47
CA SER A 12 17.90 24.94 53.60
C SER A 12 18.97 24.83 52.52
N ILE A 13 20.20 24.43 52.88
CA ILE A 13 21.31 24.25 51.92
C ILE A 13 20.96 23.18 50.87
N ILE A 14 20.37 22.05 51.30
CA ILE A 14 19.95 20.97 50.40
C ILE A 14 18.89 21.46 49.41
N ILE A 15 17.89 22.21 49.89
CA ILE A 15 16.81 22.74 49.03
C ILE A 15 17.36 23.76 48.02
N ILE A 16 18.28 24.64 48.42
CA ILE A 16 18.93 25.59 47.51
C ILE A 16 19.73 24.85 46.44
N PHE A 17 20.51 23.84 46.83
CA PHE A 17 21.30 23.05 45.89
C PHE A 17 20.40 22.29 44.90
N PHE A 18 19.30 21.72 45.38
CA PHE A 18 18.30 21.04 44.55
C PHE A 18 17.66 22.00 43.54
N GLY A 19 17.24 23.19 43.96
CA GLY A 19 16.68 24.19 43.06
C GLY A 19 17.68 24.71 42.01
N LEU A 20 18.94 24.95 42.41
CA LEU A 20 20.00 25.34 41.46
C LEU A 20 20.31 24.24 40.46
N ALA A 21 20.41 22.99 40.92
CA ALA A 21 20.63 21.83 40.06
C ALA A 21 19.48 21.62 39.07
N GLY A 22 18.24 21.95 39.46
CA GLY A 22 17.06 21.90 38.59
C GLY A 22 16.95 23.06 37.59
N CYS A 23 17.48 24.25 37.91
CA CYS A 23 17.50 25.39 36.98
C CYS A 23 18.36 25.11 35.73
N VAL A 24 19.53 24.48 35.89
CA VAL A 24 20.46 24.19 34.78
C VAL A 24 19.80 23.41 33.63
N PRO A 25 19.14 22.26 33.85
CA PRO A 25 18.45 21.53 32.78
C PRO A 25 17.21 22.26 32.27
N CYS A 26 16.55 23.12 33.06
CA CYS A 26 15.41 23.91 32.57
C CYS A 26 15.86 24.97 31.56
N PHE A 27 16.89 25.76 31.88
CA PHE A 27 17.44 26.76 30.95
C PHE A 27 18.14 26.12 29.75
N GLY A 28 18.87 25.02 29.99
CA GLY A 28 19.43 24.20 28.92
C GLY A 28 18.35 23.62 28.01
N GLY A 29 17.25 23.15 28.58
CA GLY A 29 16.08 22.64 27.87
C GLY A 29 15.39 23.69 27.01
N ILE A 30 15.20 24.92 27.52
CA ILE A 30 14.66 26.05 26.74
C ILE A 30 15.59 26.40 25.58
N TYR A 31 16.90 26.49 25.82
CA TYR A 31 17.89 26.76 24.78
C TYR A 31 17.88 25.67 23.71
N TYR A 32 17.84 24.40 24.12
CA TYR A 32 17.83 23.26 23.18
C TYR A 32 16.50 23.18 22.42
N ALA A 33 15.36 23.36 23.09
CA ALA A 33 14.03 23.42 22.46
C ALA A 33 13.90 24.57 21.46
N SER A 34 14.61 25.68 21.66
CA SER A 34 14.67 26.78 20.69
C SER A 34 15.46 26.40 19.42
N LYS A 35 16.47 25.52 19.56
CA LYS A 35 17.41 25.12 18.51
C LYS A 35 16.97 23.87 17.75
N ILE A 36 16.18 22.99 18.38
CA ILE A 36 15.52 21.90 17.66
C ILE A 36 14.51 22.55 16.71
N SER A 37 14.88 22.64 15.44
CA SER A 37 13.91 22.72 14.35
C SER A 37 13.27 21.35 14.27
N ILE A 38 12.29 21.09 15.14
CA ILE A 38 11.32 20.04 14.86
C ILE A 38 10.62 20.59 13.62
N LYS A 39 11.12 20.19 12.45
CA LYS A 39 10.29 20.15 11.26
C LYS A 39 9.17 19.26 11.73
N ASN A 40 8.08 19.86 12.19
CA ASN A 40 6.82 19.16 12.22
C ASN A 40 6.67 18.78 10.76
N PRO A 41 6.83 17.50 10.35
CA PRO A 41 6.43 17.13 9.02
C PRO A 41 4.92 17.36 9.09
N GLY A 42 4.50 18.59 8.79
CA GLY A 42 3.13 19.00 8.96
C GLY A 42 2.30 17.99 8.21
N SER A 43 1.09 17.71 8.69
CA SER A 43 0.16 16.82 8.01
C SER A 43 0.16 17.06 6.50
N SER A 44 0.37 18.31 6.05
CA SER A 44 0.61 18.72 4.66
C SER A 44 1.71 17.98 3.88
N ASP A 45 2.91 17.76 4.43
CA ASP A 45 4.02 17.12 3.68
C ASP A 45 3.77 15.61 3.49
N LEU A 46 3.25 14.96 4.55
CA LEU A 46 2.81 13.58 4.50
C LEU A 46 1.61 13.42 3.57
N LEU A 47 0.64 14.34 3.64
CA LEU A 47 -0.53 14.34 2.77
C LEU A 47 -0.15 14.52 1.31
N ASN A 48 0.71 15.48 0.99
CA ASN A 48 1.18 15.69 -0.37
C ASN A 48 1.89 14.45 -0.92
N THR A 49 2.69 13.77 -0.09
CA THR A 49 3.38 12.54 -0.47
C THR A 49 2.39 11.40 -0.72
N VAL A 50 1.48 11.15 0.24
CA VAL A 50 0.47 10.08 0.13
C VAL A 50 -0.47 10.31 -1.05
N ASN A 51 -0.95 11.55 -1.22
CA ASN A 51 -1.87 11.89 -2.31
C ASN A 51 -1.16 11.79 -3.68
N GLY A 52 0.13 12.17 -3.74
CA GLY A 52 0.98 11.93 -4.90
C GLY A 52 1.14 10.44 -5.22
N SER A 53 1.44 9.62 -4.22
CA SER A 53 1.55 8.16 -4.39
C SER A 53 0.24 7.51 -4.83
N ILE A 54 -0.90 7.87 -4.22
CA ILE A 54 -2.22 7.35 -4.59
C ILE A 54 -2.56 7.74 -6.03
N LYS A 55 -2.29 8.99 -6.43
CA LYS A 55 -2.49 9.42 -7.82
C LYS A 55 -1.65 8.60 -8.81
N SER A 56 -0.39 8.33 -8.49
CA SER A 56 0.46 7.47 -9.32
C SER A 56 -0.06 6.03 -9.42
N ILE A 57 -0.56 5.47 -8.31
CA ILE A 57 -1.19 4.15 -8.30
C ILE A 57 -2.45 4.14 -9.16
N ASN A 58 -3.32 5.15 -9.06
CA ASN A 58 -4.53 5.23 -9.88
C ASN A 58 -4.22 5.34 -11.37
N ILE A 59 -3.20 6.11 -11.77
CA ILE A 59 -2.72 6.14 -13.16
C ILE A 59 -2.26 4.75 -13.60
N LEU A 60 -1.46 4.07 -12.77
CA LEU A 60 -0.99 2.71 -13.09
C LEU A 60 -2.15 1.70 -13.20
N LEU A 61 -3.17 1.81 -12.36
CA LEU A 61 -4.37 0.97 -12.42
C LEU A 61 -5.18 1.24 -13.68
N ASP A 62 -5.31 2.51 -14.09
CA ASP A 62 -5.98 2.89 -15.34
C ASP A 62 -5.22 2.35 -16.56
N ASP A 63 -3.90 2.55 -16.61
CA ASP A 63 -3.03 1.98 -17.64
C ASP A 63 -3.11 0.44 -17.68
N SER A 64 -3.15 -0.20 -16.51
CA SER A 64 -3.31 -1.65 -16.40
C SER A 64 -4.68 -2.11 -16.92
N SER A 65 -5.74 -1.37 -16.62
CA SER A 65 -7.08 -1.66 -17.12
C SER A 65 -7.16 -1.52 -18.64
N ALA A 66 -6.56 -0.46 -19.20
CA ALA A 66 -6.46 -0.27 -20.65
C ALA A 66 -5.65 -1.39 -21.32
N ALA A 67 -4.53 -1.80 -20.71
CA ALA A 67 -3.73 -2.91 -21.19
C ALA A 67 -4.51 -4.24 -21.17
N LEU A 68 -5.25 -4.52 -20.08
CA LEU A 68 -6.10 -5.72 -19.98
C LEU A 68 -7.21 -5.73 -21.05
N ASN A 69 -7.82 -4.59 -21.35
CA ASN A 69 -8.80 -4.47 -22.43
C ASN A 69 -8.19 -4.75 -23.81
N ASN A 70 -6.99 -4.24 -24.07
CA ASN A 70 -6.27 -4.55 -25.32
C ASN A 70 -5.94 -6.05 -25.42
N VAL A 71 -5.46 -6.66 -24.33
CA VAL A 71 -5.21 -8.10 -24.26
C VAL A 71 -6.50 -8.89 -24.51
N ALA A 72 -7.62 -8.51 -23.89
CA ALA A 72 -8.92 -9.15 -24.13
C ALA A 72 -9.31 -9.09 -25.61
N GLY A 73 -9.11 -7.95 -26.27
CA GLY A 73 -9.32 -7.79 -27.71
C GLY A 73 -8.45 -8.72 -28.57
N THR A 74 -7.13 -8.73 -28.34
CA THR A 74 -6.21 -9.64 -29.08
C THR A 74 -6.54 -11.11 -28.84
N VAL A 75 -6.89 -11.47 -27.61
CA VAL A 75 -7.27 -12.85 -27.25
C VAL A 75 -8.61 -13.22 -27.89
N GLN A 76 -9.54 -12.28 -28.05
CA GLN A 76 -10.80 -12.48 -28.77
C GLN A 76 -10.58 -12.68 -30.28
N GLU A 77 -9.66 -11.94 -30.90
CA GLU A 77 -9.28 -12.18 -32.30
C GLU A 77 -8.65 -13.57 -32.49
N ALA A 78 -7.82 -14.00 -31.55
CA ALA A 78 -7.27 -15.36 -31.54
C ALA A 78 -8.38 -16.42 -31.37
N GLN A 79 -9.39 -16.15 -30.53
CA GLN A 79 -10.56 -17.02 -30.36
C GLN A 79 -11.28 -17.25 -31.69
N TYR A 80 -11.58 -16.17 -32.42
CA TYR A 80 -12.26 -16.23 -33.71
C TYR A 80 -11.43 -16.95 -34.76
N SER A 81 -10.13 -16.65 -34.84
CA SER A 81 -9.21 -17.33 -35.75
C SER A 81 -9.17 -18.85 -35.51
N LEU A 82 -9.22 -19.28 -34.26
CA LEU A 82 -9.26 -20.71 -33.90
C LEU A 82 -10.61 -21.37 -34.23
N ALA A 83 -11.71 -20.65 -34.03
CA ALA A 83 -13.04 -21.11 -34.41
C ALA A 83 -13.14 -21.30 -35.94
N ASP A 84 -12.62 -20.35 -36.71
CA ASP A 84 -12.58 -20.41 -38.18
C ASP A 84 -11.69 -21.56 -38.66
N ALA A 85 -10.47 -21.68 -38.11
CA ALA A 85 -9.57 -22.79 -38.42
C ALA A 85 -10.20 -24.17 -38.09
N SER A 86 -10.92 -24.27 -36.97
CA SER A 86 -11.69 -25.46 -36.62
C SER A 86 -12.77 -25.77 -37.66
N GLY A 87 -13.53 -24.76 -38.10
CA GLY A 87 -14.55 -24.90 -39.14
C GLY A 87 -13.98 -25.33 -40.50
N MET A 88 -12.85 -24.75 -40.89
CA MET A 88 -12.12 -25.14 -42.11
C MET A 88 -11.66 -26.60 -42.04
N LEU A 89 -11.03 -27.01 -40.94
CA LEU A 89 -10.59 -28.40 -40.76
C LEU A 89 -11.74 -29.39 -40.76
N LYS A 90 -12.89 -29.02 -40.20
CA LYS A 90 -14.10 -29.84 -40.26
C LYS A 90 -14.58 -30.02 -41.69
N SER A 91 -14.58 -28.94 -42.48
CA SER A 91 -14.93 -28.99 -43.91
C SER A 91 -13.93 -29.83 -44.71
N SER A 92 -12.63 -29.68 -44.45
CA SER A 92 -11.58 -30.50 -45.08
C SER A 92 -11.74 -31.98 -44.71
N SER A 93 -12.04 -32.29 -43.44
CA SER A 93 -12.32 -33.65 -42.97
C SER A 93 -13.47 -34.29 -43.76
N LEU A 94 -14.59 -33.57 -43.93
CA LEU A 94 -15.72 -34.05 -44.73
C LEU A 94 -15.33 -34.29 -46.19
N ALA A 95 -14.61 -33.37 -46.81
CA ALA A 95 -14.13 -33.54 -48.19
C ALA A 95 -13.19 -34.74 -48.35
N LEU A 96 -12.26 -34.95 -47.41
CA LEU A 96 -11.37 -36.11 -47.41
C LEU A 96 -12.14 -37.42 -47.23
N SER A 97 -13.19 -37.43 -46.39
CA SER A 97 -14.08 -38.58 -46.24
C SER A 97 -14.87 -38.87 -47.52
N GLU A 98 -15.33 -37.84 -48.22
CA GLU A 98 -16.04 -37.98 -49.49
C GLU A 98 -15.12 -38.53 -50.58
N VAL A 99 -13.91 -37.98 -50.69
CA VAL A 99 -12.87 -38.48 -51.61
C VAL A 99 -12.55 -39.94 -51.32
N SER A 100 -12.41 -40.33 -50.04
CA SER A 100 -12.19 -41.72 -49.62
C SER A 100 -13.30 -42.66 -50.13
N GLY A 101 -14.56 -42.23 -50.06
CA GLY A 101 -15.69 -43.00 -50.58
C GLY A 101 -15.71 -43.12 -52.11
N LEU A 102 -15.29 -42.07 -52.83
CA LEU A 102 -15.28 -42.06 -54.30
C LEU A 102 -14.19 -42.97 -54.91
N ILE A 103 -13.05 -43.13 -54.24
CA ILE A 103 -11.93 -43.94 -54.72
C ILE A 103 -12.04 -45.44 -54.40
N GLU A 104 -13.12 -45.86 -53.73
CA GLU A 104 -13.41 -47.28 -53.45
C GLU A 104 -14.16 -48.02 -54.58
N PHE A 105 -14.20 -47.47 -55.80
CA PHE A 105 -14.87 -48.12 -56.93
C PHE A 105 -14.23 -49.46 -57.30
N ASP A 106 -15.08 -50.40 -57.69
CA ASP A 106 -14.72 -51.77 -58.03
C ASP A 106 -14.81 -51.98 -59.54
N ILE A 107 -13.73 -52.47 -60.16
CA ILE A 107 -13.71 -52.92 -61.54
C ILE A 107 -13.47 -54.43 -61.54
N LEU A 108 -14.54 -55.21 -61.77
CA LEU A 108 -14.47 -56.67 -61.92
C LEU A 108 -13.85 -57.40 -60.71
N GLY A 109 -14.06 -56.90 -59.49
CA GLY A 109 -13.52 -57.42 -58.24
C GLY A 109 -12.17 -56.80 -57.85
N PHE A 110 -11.63 -55.86 -58.63
CA PHE A 110 -10.36 -55.20 -58.39
C PHE A 110 -10.55 -53.74 -57.96
N LYS A 111 -10.00 -53.38 -56.79
CA LYS A 111 -9.98 -52.01 -56.25
C LYS A 111 -8.57 -51.42 -56.32
N PRO A 112 -8.18 -50.78 -57.44
CA PRO A 112 -6.80 -50.32 -57.66
C PRO A 112 -6.34 -49.27 -56.64
N LEU A 113 -7.25 -48.54 -56.00
CA LEU A 113 -6.97 -47.43 -55.08
C LEU A 113 -7.40 -47.71 -53.64
N ALA A 114 -7.72 -48.96 -53.28
CA ALA A 114 -8.19 -49.32 -51.94
C ALA A 114 -7.23 -48.85 -50.84
N GLY A 115 -5.92 -48.96 -51.05
CA GLY A 115 -4.91 -48.47 -50.10
C GLY A 115 -4.97 -46.96 -49.88
N MET A 116 -5.34 -46.19 -50.92
CA MET A 116 -5.45 -44.73 -50.88
C MET A 116 -6.71 -44.28 -50.14
N SER A 117 -7.82 -45.04 -50.24
CA SER A 117 -9.04 -44.79 -49.45
C SER A 117 -8.77 -44.76 -47.95
N ALA A 118 -7.95 -45.68 -47.45
CA ALA A 118 -7.57 -45.76 -46.05
C ALA A 118 -6.76 -44.53 -45.61
N TYR A 119 -5.82 -44.05 -46.44
CA TYR A 119 -5.08 -42.82 -46.16
C TYR A 119 -6.00 -41.60 -46.05
N PHE A 120 -6.92 -41.41 -47.00
CA PHE A 120 -7.86 -40.28 -46.96
C PHE A 120 -8.81 -40.37 -45.76
N LYS A 121 -9.22 -41.57 -45.37
CA LYS A 121 -10.04 -41.80 -44.18
C LYS A 121 -9.30 -41.43 -42.90
N THR A 122 -8.06 -41.90 -42.73
CA THR A 122 -7.22 -41.53 -41.57
C THR A 122 -7.01 -40.02 -41.50
N MET A 123 -6.69 -39.39 -42.64
CA MET A 123 -6.48 -37.94 -42.69
C MET A 123 -7.76 -37.16 -42.36
N SER A 124 -8.93 -37.66 -42.78
CA SER A 124 -10.24 -37.13 -42.40
C SER A 124 -10.48 -37.21 -40.89
N GLU A 125 -10.21 -38.38 -40.29
CA GLU A 125 -10.35 -38.61 -38.85
C GLU A 125 -9.42 -37.70 -38.03
N ASP A 126 -8.16 -37.54 -38.48
CA ASP A 126 -7.19 -36.68 -37.80
C ASP A 126 -7.54 -35.19 -37.95
N ALA A 127 -8.00 -34.76 -39.13
CA ALA A 127 -8.52 -33.41 -39.33
C ALA A 127 -9.75 -33.13 -38.43
N GLN A 128 -10.60 -34.14 -38.21
CA GLN A 128 -11.75 -34.04 -37.31
C GLN A 128 -11.33 -33.89 -35.84
N LYS A 129 -10.35 -34.70 -35.38
CA LYS A 129 -9.79 -34.59 -34.02
C LYS A 129 -9.12 -33.24 -33.80
N LEU A 130 -8.36 -32.76 -34.78
CA LEU A 130 -7.72 -31.45 -34.71
C LEU A 130 -8.76 -30.32 -34.67
N SER A 131 -9.79 -30.37 -35.51
CA SER A 131 -10.92 -29.44 -35.49
C SER A 131 -11.58 -29.37 -34.12
N ALA A 132 -11.87 -30.52 -33.50
CA ALA A 132 -12.45 -30.59 -32.16
C ALA A 132 -11.52 -29.99 -31.09
N SER A 133 -10.21 -30.22 -31.23
CA SER A 133 -9.20 -29.68 -30.31
C SER A 133 -9.09 -28.15 -30.41
N LEU A 134 -9.08 -27.59 -31.64
CA LEU A 134 -9.08 -26.14 -31.84
C LEU A 134 -10.38 -25.49 -31.33
N PHE A 135 -11.52 -26.15 -31.51
CA PHE A 135 -12.79 -25.69 -30.96
C PHE A 135 -12.77 -25.64 -29.42
N GLY A 136 -12.27 -26.70 -28.78
CA GLY A 136 -12.09 -26.73 -27.32
C GLY A 136 -11.12 -25.66 -26.81
N MET A 137 -10.07 -25.36 -27.57
CA MET A 137 -9.14 -24.27 -27.26
C MET A 137 -9.82 -22.89 -27.40
N SER A 138 -10.61 -22.68 -28.45
CA SER A 138 -11.41 -21.46 -28.64
C SER A 138 -12.42 -21.24 -27.49
N GLN A 139 -13.06 -22.30 -26.98
CA GLN A 139 -13.92 -22.19 -25.80
C GLN A 139 -13.14 -21.81 -24.54
N SER A 140 -12.00 -22.45 -24.29
CA SER A 140 -11.12 -22.14 -23.15
C SER A 140 -10.65 -20.69 -23.19
N ILE A 141 -10.28 -20.20 -24.37
CA ILE A 141 -9.94 -18.79 -24.60
C ILE A 141 -11.12 -17.87 -24.31
N GLY A 142 -12.34 -18.25 -24.72
CA GLY A 142 -13.56 -17.53 -24.37
C GLY A 142 -13.75 -17.34 -22.87
N THR A 143 -13.50 -18.40 -22.09
CA THR A 143 -13.51 -18.33 -20.62
C THR A 143 -12.45 -17.36 -20.10
N ASN A 144 -11.22 -17.45 -20.62
CA ASN A 144 -10.12 -16.55 -20.21
C ASN A 144 -10.44 -15.08 -20.50
N ILE A 145 -11.08 -14.75 -21.63
CA ILE A 145 -11.55 -13.38 -21.93
C ILE A 145 -12.56 -12.92 -20.88
N GLY A 146 -13.51 -13.79 -20.51
CA GLY A 146 -14.46 -13.51 -19.44
C GLY A 146 -13.78 -13.18 -18.12
N ASP A 147 -12.72 -13.90 -17.77
CA ASP A 147 -11.97 -13.67 -16.53
C ASP A 147 -11.09 -12.41 -16.61
N ILE A 148 -10.47 -12.11 -17.75
CA ILE A 148 -9.74 -10.85 -17.98
C ILE A 148 -10.67 -9.65 -17.80
N ASN A 149 -11.89 -9.71 -18.34
CA ASN A 149 -12.89 -8.65 -18.18
C ASN A 149 -13.31 -8.45 -16.71
N LYS A 150 -13.44 -9.54 -15.94
CA LYS A 150 -13.69 -9.44 -14.48
C LYS A 150 -12.53 -8.77 -13.77
N ILE A 151 -11.29 -9.17 -14.08
CA ILE A 151 -10.09 -8.59 -13.48
C ILE A 151 -9.99 -7.09 -13.80
N SER A 152 -10.24 -6.67 -15.05
CA SER A 152 -10.29 -5.25 -15.42
C SER A 152 -11.36 -4.49 -14.62
N GLY A 153 -12.55 -5.09 -14.45
CA GLY A 153 -13.60 -4.52 -13.62
C GLY A 153 -13.20 -4.37 -12.14
N ASP A 154 -12.52 -5.36 -11.57
CA ASP A 154 -12.04 -5.32 -10.19
C ASP A 154 -10.90 -4.31 -9.99
N VAL A 155 -10.00 -4.18 -10.97
CA VAL A 155 -8.98 -3.11 -11.01
C VAL A 155 -9.65 -1.73 -11.00
N GLY A 156 -10.72 -1.55 -11.77
CA GLY A 156 -11.51 -0.31 -11.77
C GLY A 156 -12.12 0.01 -10.40
N LYS A 157 -12.66 -1.00 -9.70
CA LYS A 157 -13.19 -0.83 -8.33
C LYS A 157 -12.08 -0.45 -7.35
N ILE A 158 -10.92 -1.10 -7.40
CA ILE A 158 -9.78 -0.78 -6.54
C ILE A 158 -9.33 0.68 -6.73
N SER A 159 -9.31 1.17 -7.97
CA SER A 159 -8.98 2.57 -8.27
C SER A 159 -9.96 3.55 -7.62
N ALA A 160 -11.27 3.25 -7.69
CA ALA A 160 -12.31 4.05 -7.04
C ALA A 160 -12.21 3.99 -5.50
N ASP A 161 -11.97 2.81 -4.93
CA ASP A 161 -11.80 2.63 -3.49
C ASP A 161 -10.57 3.38 -2.96
N LEU A 162 -9.47 3.41 -3.74
CA LEU A 162 -8.28 4.20 -3.44
C LEU A 162 -8.54 5.71 -3.44
N GLU A 163 -9.37 6.19 -4.35
CA GLU A 163 -9.78 7.61 -4.38
C GLU A 163 -10.58 7.98 -3.13
N VAL A 164 -11.56 7.14 -2.76
CA VAL A 164 -12.33 7.31 -1.51
C VAL A 164 -11.43 7.25 -0.27
N PHE A 165 -10.48 6.32 -0.25
CA PHE A 165 -9.49 6.23 0.81
C PHE A 165 -8.64 7.50 0.90
N SER A 166 -8.18 8.04 -0.23
CA SER A 166 -7.38 9.28 -0.26
C SER A 166 -8.14 10.46 0.37
N VAL A 167 -9.41 10.63 -0.01
CA VAL A 167 -10.27 11.68 0.54
C VAL A 167 -10.48 11.50 2.05
N SER A 168 -10.73 10.26 2.47
CA SER A 168 -10.93 9.93 3.89
C SER A 168 -9.67 10.15 4.71
N PHE A 169 -8.51 9.76 4.17
CA PHE A 169 -7.21 9.97 4.77
C PHE A 169 -6.89 11.47 4.89
N SER A 170 -7.12 12.25 3.84
CA SER A 170 -6.94 13.71 3.87
C SER A 170 -7.79 14.37 4.93
N THR A 171 -9.09 14.03 4.97
CA THR A 171 -10.02 14.56 5.97
C THR A 171 -9.57 14.21 7.39
N THR A 172 -9.12 12.98 7.60
CA THR A 172 -8.64 12.52 8.91
C THR A 172 -7.36 13.26 9.31
N ALA A 173 -6.39 13.38 8.40
CA ALA A 173 -5.12 14.06 8.65
C ALA A 173 -5.30 15.55 8.92
N ASP A 174 -6.24 16.21 8.24
CA ASP A 174 -6.62 17.61 8.48
C ASP A 174 -7.33 17.80 9.83
N SER A 175 -7.99 16.76 10.35
CA SER A 175 -8.64 16.79 11.67
C SER A 175 -7.67 16.62 12.85
N ILE A 176 -6.43 16.18 12.59
CA ILE A 176 -5.41 16.06 13.64
C ILE A 176 -4.99 17.48 14.05
N PRO A 177 -5.19 17.87 15.32
CA PRO A 177 -4.78 19.18 15.79
C PRO A 177 -3.28 19.36 15.56
N ASP A 178 -2.87 20.51 15.04
CA ASP A 178 -1.46 20.85 15.00
C ASP A 178 -0.99 21.14 16.42
N PHE A 179 -0.58 20.08 17.12
CA PHE A 179 0.02 20.21 18.43
C PHE A 179 1.35 20.92 18.22
N ASN A 180 1.38 22.21 18.53
CA ASN A 180 2.61 22.98 18.57
C ASN A 180 3.47 22.47 19.74
N LEU A 181 4.05 21.27 19.58
CA LEU A 181 4.83 20.56 20.58
C LEU A 181 5.98 21.43 21.06
N LYS A 182 6.53 22.27 20.17
CA LYS A 182 7.52 23.28 20.52
C LYS A 182 6.98 24.24 21.59
N TRP A 183 5.78 24.79 21.40
CA TRP A 183 5.12 25.65 22.38
C TRP A 183 4.78 24.91 23.67
N PHE A 184 4.29 23.66 23.58
CA PHE A 184 4.00 22.84 24.75
C PHE A 184 5.25 22.59 25.61
N PHE A 185 6.35 22.12 25.00
CA PHE A 185 7.62 21.92 25.72
C PHE A 185 8.16 23.24 26.29
N TYR A 186 8.02 24.35 25.56
CA TYR A 186 8.41 25.66 26.04
C TYR A 186 7.68 26.05 27.34
N ILE A 187 6.36 25.84 27.41
CA ILE A 187 5.57 26.08 28.62
C ILE A 187 5.99 25.16 29.77
N VAL A 188 6.17 23.88 29.50
CA VAL A 188 6.57 22.89 30.52
C VAL A 188 7.93 23.26 31.13
N PHE A 189 8.91 23.64 30.31
CA PHE A 189 10.23 24.05 30.81
C PHE A 189 10.19 25.38 31.57
N ILE A 190 9.38 26.35 31.15
CA ILE A 190 9.17 27.59 31.93
C ILE A 190 8.56 27.28 33.28
N TYR A 191 7.52 26.45 33.32
CA TYR A 191 6.85 26.06 34.56
C TYR A 191 7.81 25.37 35.52
N LEU A 192 8.60 24.41 35.04
CA LEU A 192 9.65 23.74 35.82
C LEU A 192 10.72 24.74 36.30
N GLY A 193 11.10 25.71 35.47
CA GLY A 193 12.03 26.78 35.85
C GLY A 193 11.52 27.62 37.02
N ILE A 194 10.26 28.06 36.95
CA ILE A 194 9.61 28.84 38.04
C ILE A 194 9.56 28.02 39.33
N LEU A 195 9.20 26.73 39.25
CA LEU A 195 9.14 25.84 40.41
C LEU A 195 10.50 25.73 41.13
N ASN A 196 11.59 25.62 40.37
CA ASN A 196 12.94 25.57 40.92
C ASN A 196 13.37 26.89 41.57
N ILE A 197 12.99 28.03 41.00
CA ILE A 197 13.22 29.36 41.59
C ILE A 197 12.49 29.48 42.94
N ILE A 198 11.25 28.98 43.04
CA ILE A 198 10.49 28.98 44.29
C ILE A 198 11.21 28.16 45.37
N PHE A 199 11.74 26.97 45.02
CA PHE A 199 12.53 26.19 45.98
C PHE A 199 13.77 26.94 46.49
N ILE A 200 14.48 27.65 45.61
CA ILE A 200 15.63 28.48 46.02
C ILE A 200 15.17 29.57 47.01
N LEU A 201 14.07 30.27 46.73
CA LEU A 201 13.53 31.31 47.62
C LEU A 201 13.10 30.76 48.99
N ILE A 202 12.42 29.60 49.01
CA ILE A 202 12.06 28.90 50.27
C ILE A 202 13.32 28.54 51.05
N GLY A 203 14.33 27.99 50.36
CA GLY A 203 15.61 27.67 50.96
C GLY A 203 16.28 28.88 51.59
N ILE A 204 16.36 30.02 50.90
CA ILE A 204 16.93 31.28 51.41
C ILE A 204 16.14 31.79 52.62
N SER A 205 14.80 31.73 52.55
CA SER A 205 13.92 32.15 53.65
C SER A 205 14.17 31.34 54.92
N LEU A 206 14.27 30.01 54.80
CA LEU A 206 14.61 29.11 55.91
C LEU A 206 16.00 29.40 56.49
N LEU A 207 16.98 29.71 55.63
CA LEU A 207 18.33 30.08 56.07
C LEU A 207 18.30 31.36 56.92
N SER A 208 17.56 32.38 56.46
CA SER A 208 17.42 33.66 57.16
C SER A 208 16.79 33.49 58.54
N MET A 209 15.71 32.71 58.64
CA MET A 209 15.06 32.40 59.93
C MET A 209 15.99 31.64 60.88
N SER A 210 16.81 30.72 60.37
CA SER A 210 17.77 29.97 61.20
C SER A 210 18.85 30.88 61.81
N ARG A 211 19.26 31.94 61.09
CA ARG A 211 20.24 32.92 61.56
C ARG A 211 19.65 33.90 62.58
N GLN A 212 18.42 34.37 62.37
CA GLN A 212 17.76 35.27 63.32
C GLN A 212 17.60 34.63 64.71
N LYS A 213 17.22 33.35 64.77
CA LYS A 213 17.12 32.61 66.05
C LYS A 213 18.46 32.37 66.75
N ALA A 214 19.58 32.53 66.04
CA ALA A 214 20.92 32.42 66.62
C ALA A 214 21.44 33.76 67.20
N PHE A 215 20.81 34.89 66.87
CA PHE A 215 21.22 36.23 67.31
C PHE A 215 20.39 36.76 68.49
N VAL A 216 19.24 36.14 68.79
CA VAL A 216 18.33 36.50 69.89
C VAL A 216 18.57 35.64 71.16
N GLN A 217 19.59 34.76 71.14
CA GLN A 217 20.06 33.98 72.29
C GLN A 217 21.51 34.32 72.59
#